data_AF-A0A7C6N0N1-F1
#
_entry.id   AF-A0A7C6N0N1-F1
#
_cell.length_a   1.000
_cell.length_b   1.000
_cell.length_c   1.000
_cell.angle_alpha   90.00
_cell.angle_beta   90.00
_cell.angle_gamma   90.00
#
_symmetry.space_group_name_H-M   'P 1'
#
loop_
_entity.id
_entity.type
_entity.pdbx_description
1 polymer ?
#
loop_
_entity_poly.entity_id
_entity_poly.type
_entity_poly.pdbx_seq_one_letter_code
_entity_poly.pdbx_strand_id
1 'polypeptide(L)'
;MAKQYITIENVTGGDKNKVKQSLKFKTGKFVWRVKFTAPLNPSSVNNRNLYVTSSKQIPLLTNIRYDSVNNYIEIEPLEPYEKDESYLLHVTTNVKSKRGQKLPNEITIQFKV
;
A
#
# COMPACT_ATOMS: atom_id res chain seq x y z
N MET A 1 7.35 23.58 3.92
CA MET A 1 6.19 22.75 3.53
C MET A 1 6.72 21.47 2.91
N ALA A 2 6.26 20.29 3.34
CA ALA A 2 6.70 19.03 2.73
C ALA A 2 6.19 18.97 1.28
N LYS A 3 7.09 18.83 0.31
CA LYS A 3 6.73 18.71 -1.10
C LYS A 3 6.03 17.36 -1.28
N GLN A 4 4.76 17.38 -1.69
CA GLN A 4 4.03 16.16 -2.03
C GLN A 4 4.42 15.75 -3.45
N TYR A 5 4.94 14.53 -3.61
CA TYR A 5 5.44 14.03 -4.89
C TYR A 5 4.44 13.12 -5.58
N ILE A 6 3.47 12.59 -4.83
CA ILE A 6 2.25 11.94 -5.32
C ILE A 6 1.03 12.66 -4.73
N THR A 7 -0.11 12.59 -5.40
CA THR A 7 -1.37 13.15 -4.92
C THR A 7 -2.24 12.03 -4.37
N ILE A 8 -2.69 12.13 -3.12
CA ILE A 8 -3.66 11.18 -2.55
C ILE A 8 -5.06 11.69 -2.88
N GLU A 9 -5.71 11.01 -3.83
CA GLU A 9 -7.03 11.38 -4.36
C GLU A 9 -8.13 10.97 -3.37
N ASN A 10 -8.10 9.72 -2.90
CA ASN A 10 -9.11 9.17 -2.00
C ASN A 10 -8.53 8.11 -1.06
N VAL A 11 -9.14 7.94 0.12
CA VAL A 11 -8.85 6.85 1.05
C VAL A 11 -10.18 6.31 1.59
N THR A 12 -10.43 5.01 1.42
CA THR A 12 -11.62 4.32 1.94
C THR A 12 -11.23 3.33 3.03
N GLY A 13 -12.11 3.14 4.01
CA GLY A 13 -11.90 2.22 5.16
C GLY A 13 -10.75 2.60 6.11
N GLY A 14 -10.05 3.70 5.83
CA GLY A 14 -8.96 4.26 6.62
C GLY A 14 -9.06 5.78 6.72
N ASP A 15 -8.01 6.39 7.26
CA ASP A 15 -7.92 7.84 7.47
C ASP A 15 -6.79 8.42 6.60
N LYS A 16 -7.11 9.44 5.78
CA LYS A 16 -6.17 10.15 4.92
C LYS A 16 -4.98 10.72 5.71
N ASN A 17 -5.18 11.11 6.96
CA ASN A 17 -4.11 11.66 7.82
C ASN A 17 -3.04 10.62 8.20
N LYS A 18 -3.33 9.32 8.01
CA LYS A 18 -2.37 8.23 8.25
C LYS A 18 -1.44 7.99 7.06
N VAL A 19 -1.76 8.54 5.88
CA VAL A 19 -0.92 8.43 4.69
C VAL A 19 0.13 9.53 4.71
N LYS A 20 1.41 9.14 4.78
CA LYS A 20 2.55 10.05 4.85
C LYS A 20 3.50 9.79 3.69
N GLN A 21 4.05 10.86 3.11
CA GLN A 21 5.05 10.77 2.04
C GLN A 21 6.42 11.16 2.57
N SER A 22 7.44 10.36 2.22
CA SER A 22 8.85 10.64 2.52
C SER A 22 9.72 10.67 1.26
N LEU A 23 9.10 10.91 0.10
CA LEU A 23 9.76 11.01 -1.19
C LEU A 23 10.64 12.26 -1.24
N LYS A 24 11.76 12.19 -1.97
CA LYS A 24 12.70 13.32 -2.16
C LYS A 24 12.64 13.90 -3.58
N PHE A 25 12.19 13.12 -4.56
CA PHE A 25 12.07 13.50 -5.98
C PHE A 25 11.00 12.63 -6.66
N LYS A 26 10.45 13.10 -7.79
CA LYS A 26 9.49 12.32 -8.60
C LYS A 26 10.28 11.29 -9.44
N THR A 27 9.99 10.00 -9.27
CA THR A 27 10.67 8.91 -9.98
C THR A 27 9.73 7.92 -10.66
N GLY A 28 8.46 7.85 -10.25
CA GLY A 28 7.59 6.69 -10.52
C GLY A 28 8.03 5.41 -9.80
N LYS A 29 9.25 5.34 -9.27
CA LYS A 29 9.80 4.22 -8.51
C LYS A 29 9.75 4.52 -7.02
N PHE A 30 8.73 4.04 -6.34
CA PHE A 30 8.64 4.14 -4.88
C PHE A 30 7.93 2.92 -4.29
N VAL A 31 8.19 2.71 -3.00
CA VAL A 31 7.67 1.58 -2.24
C VAL A 31 6.57 2.06 -1.31
N TRP A 32 5.45 1.36 -1.29
CA TRP A 32 4.44 1.54 -0.27
C TRP A 32 4.84 0.78 0.99
N ARG A 33 4.88 1.50 2.13
CA ARG A 33 5.09 0.89 3.45
C ARG A 33 3.81 0.95 4.26
N VAL A 34 3.19 -0.20 4.48
CA VAL A 34 1.97 -0.33 5.28
C VAL A 34 2.32 -0.82 6.68
N LYS A 35 2.17 0.05 7.69
CA LYS A 35 2.50 -0.28 9.08
C LYS A 35 1.27 -0.79 9.84
N PHE A 36 1.45 -1.86 10.59
CA PHE A 36 0.43 -2.48 11.42
C PHE A 36 0.76 -2.31 12.90
N THR A 37 -0.26 -2.26 13.74
CA THR A 37 -0.12 -2.11 15.19
C THR A 37 0.19 -3.43 15.90
N ALA A 38 0.06 -4.56 15.20
CA ALA A 38 0.31 -5.89 15.73
C ALA A 38 1.09 -6.75 14.72
N PRO A 39 1.83 -7.77 15.19
CA PRO A 39 2.49 -8.73 14.30
C PRO A 39 1.48 -9.47 13.42
N LEU A 40 1.81 -9.57 12.13
CA LEU A 40 1.02 -10.27 11.12
C LEU A 40 1.39 -11.74 10.99
N ASN A 41 0.42 -12.53 10.52
CA ASN A 41 0.65 -13.88 10.04
C ASN A 41 1.27 -13.80 8.63
N PRO A 42 2.53 -14.24 8.44
CA PRO A 42 3.23 -14.13 7.16
C PRO A 42 2.50 -14.80 5.99
N SER A 43 1.75 -15.89 6.22
CA SER A 43 1.02 -16.56 5.13
C SER A 43 -0.15 -15.73 4.57
N SER A 44 -0.64 -14.76 5.35
CA SER A 44 -1.67 -13.82 4.92
C SER A 44 -1.10 -12.60 4.17
N VAL A 45 0.22 -12.42 4.17
CA VAL A 45 0.90 -11.31 3.50
C VAL A 45 1.31 -11.76 2.09
N ASN A 46 0.45 -11.48 1.11
CA ASN A 46 0.65 -11.89 -0.28
C ASN A 46 -0.11 -10.96 -1.24
N ASN A 47 0.11 -11.17 -2.54
CA ASN A 47 -0.43 -10.35 -3.64
C ASN A 47 -1.94 -10.49 -3.86
N ARG A 48 -2.63 -11.38 -3.14
CA ARG A 48 -4.10 -11.45 -3.16
C ARG A 48 -4.72 -10.52 -2.12
N ASN A 49 -3.97 -10.24 -1.05
CA ASN A 49 -4.46 -9.45 0.08
C ASN A 49 -3.89 -8.03 0.10
N LEU A 50 -2.71 -7.83 -0.50
CA LEU A 50 -2.10 -6.52 -0.67
C LEU A 50 -1.63 -6.39 -2.11
N TYR A 51 -2.22 -5.49 -2.88
CA TYR A 51 -1.88 -5.33 -4.30
C TYR A 51 -2.18 -3.92 -4.78
N VAL A 52 -1.57 -3.56 -5.90
CA VAL A 52 -1.81 -2.28 -6.57
C VAL A 52 -2.46 -2.54 -7.92
N THR A 53 -3.47 -1.75 -8.27
CA THR A 53 -4.10 -1.79 -9.60
C THR A 53 -4.02 -0.43 -10.27
N SER A 54 -4.07 -0.41 -11.60
CA SER A 54 -4.39 0.81 -12.35
C SER A 54 -5.86 1.23 -12.13
N SER A 55 -6.21 2.42 -12.60
CA SER A 55 -7.60 2.91 -12.69
C SER A 55 -8.55 1.95 -13.44
N LYS A 56 -8.01 1.16 -14.39
CA LYS A 56 -8.73 0.13 -15.13
C LYS A 56 -8.82 -1.22 -14.38
N GLN A 57 -8.45 -1.25 -13.10
CA GLN A 57 -8.43 -2.43 -12.24
C GLN A 57 -7.45 -3.54 -12.71
N ILE A 58 -6.46 -3.19 -13.54
CA ILE A 58 -5.42 -4.13 -13.96
C ILE A 58 -4.37 -4.21 -12.84
N PRO A 59 -4.09 -5.39 -12.28
CA PRO A 59 -3.11 -5.54 -11.21
C PRO A 59 -1.67 -5.32 -11.73
N LEU A 60 -0.88 -4.61 -10.94
CA LEU A 60 0.55 -4.45 -11.17
C LEU A 60 1.31 -5.61 -10.55
N LEU A 61 2.38 -6.04 -11.22
CA LEU A 61 3.33 -6.96 -10.62
C LEU A 61 4.09 -6.24 -9.50
N THR A 62 4.10 -6.86 -8.32
CA THR A 62 4.69 -6.27 -7.11
C THR A 62 5.52 -7.32 -6.36
N ASN A 63 6.64 -6.86 -5.80
CA ASN A 63 7.38 -7.58 -4.78
C ASN A 63 6.84 -7.19 -3.40
N ILE A 64 6.48 -8.19 -2.59
CA ILE A 64 5.89 -7.98 -1.26
C ILE A 64 6.82 -8.56 -0.21
N ARG A 65 7.22 -7.72 0.74
CA ARG A 65 8.13 -8.10 1.83
C ARG A 65 7.52 -7.73 3.17
N TYR A 66 7.54 -8.67 4.11
CA TYR A 66 7.05 -8.42 5.47
C TYR A 66 8.23 -8.29 6.44
N ASP A 67 8.35 -7.15 7.10
CA ASP A 67 9.24 -6.95 8.22
C ASP A 67 8.50 -7.26 9.52
N SER A 68 8.77 -8.45 10.07
CA SER A 68 8.14 -8.91 11.32
C SER A 68 8.70 -8.28 12.59
N VAL A 69 9.84 -7.58 12.52
CA VAL A 69 10.43 -6.85 13.66
C VAL A 69 9.73 -5.51 13.80
N ASN A 70 9.54 -4.82 12.68
CA ASN A 70 8.96 -3.48 12.64
C ASN A 70 7.45 -3.46 12.33
N ASN A 71 6.85 -4.63 12.07
CA ASN A 71 5.43 -4.83 11.75
C ASN A 71 4.95 -3.98 10.57
N TYR A 72 5.71 -3.97 9.48
CA TYR A 72 5.28 -3.33 8.24
C TYR A 72 5.45 -4.23 7.04
N ILE A 73 4.64 -3.98 6.01
CA ILE A 73 4.74 -4.60 4.70
C ILE A 73 5.27 -3.56 3.72
N GLU A 74 6.25 -3.95 2.93
CA GLU A 74 6.73 -3.22 1.77
C GLU A 74 6.12 -3.82 0.50
N ILE A 75 5.55 -2.95 -0.33
CA ILE A 75 4.95 -3.29 -1.62
C ILE A 75 5.67 -2.44 -2.66
N GLU A 76 6.53 -3.09 -3.43
CA GLU A 76 7.36 -2.48 -4.46
C GLU A 76 6.86 -2.92 -5.83
N PRO A 77 6.44 -2.01 -6.72
CA PRO A 77 6.08 -2.39 -8.08
C PRO A 77 7.34 -2.82 -8.85
N LEU A 78 7.22 -3.86 -9.67
CA LEU A 78 8.34 -4.34 -10.49
C LEU A 78 8.67 -3.37 -11.64
N GLU A 79 7.69 -2.56 -12.02
CA GLU A 79 7.81 -1.51 -13.03
C GLU A 79 7.49 -0.15 -12.39
N PRO A 80 8.10 0.95 -12.87
CA PRO A 80 7.73 2.28 -12.40
C PRO A 80 6.25 2.57 -12.63
N TYR A 81 5.65 3.33 -11.72
CA TYR A 81 4.37 3.97 -11.99
C TYR A 81 4.53 4.97 -13.14
N GLU A 82 3.54 4.99 -14.02
CA GLU A 82 3.43 5.95 -15.11
C GLU A 82 3.10 7.34 -14.55
N LYS A 83 3.64 8.35 -15.22
CA LYS A 83 3.43 9.74 -14.84
C LYS A 83 2.01 10.17 -15.19
N ASP A 84 1.38 10.96 -14.31
CA ASP A 84 0.05 11.52 -14.48
C ASP A 84 -1.07 10.45 -14.54
N GLU A 85 -0.79 9.22 -14.10
CA GLU A 85 -1.72 8.11 -13.98
C GLU A 85 -2.17 7.87 -12.54
N SER A 86 -3.41 7.38 -12.40
CA SER A 86 -4.02 7.04 -11.11
C SER A 86 -4.02 5.54 -10.85
N TYR A 87 -3.72 5.19 -9.61
CA TYR A 87 -3.61 3.82 -9.13
C TYR A 87 -4.37 3.65 -7.82
N LEU A 88 -4.66 2.38 -7.49
CA LEU A 88 -5.30 2.01 -6.24
C LEU A 88 -4.43 0.98 -5.52
N LEU A 89 -3.98 1.31 -4.31
CA LEU A 89 -3.42 0.34 -3.37
C LEU A 89 -4.57 -0.27 -2.56
N HIS A 90 -4.65 -1.59 -2.56
CA HIS A 90 -5.65 -2.36 -1.83
C HIS A 90 -5.00 -3.11 -0.67
N VAL A 91 -5.62 -3.04 0.50
CA VAL A 91 -5.30 -3.85 1.68
C VAL A 91 -6.59 -4.49 2.18
N THR A 92 -6.74 -5.79 1.94
CA THR A 92 -7.99 -6.51 2.23
C THR A 92 -8.08 -6.94 3.69
N THR A 93 -9.29 -7.27 4.14
CA THR A 93 -9.53 -7.83 5.48
C THR A 93 -8.93 -9.22 5.69
N ASN A 94 -8.43 -9.86 4.63
CA ASN A 94 -7.79 -11.17 4.71
C ASN A 94 -6.33 -11.11 5.18
N VAL A 95 -5.74 -9.92 5.29
CA VAL A 95 -4.53 -9.71 6.09
C VAL A 95 -4.85 -9.96 7.56
N LYS A 96 -4.14 -10.90 8.19
CA LYS A 96 -4.41 -11.36 9.55
C LYS A 96 -3.23 -11.07 10.46
N SER A 97 -3.52 -10.70 11.70
CA SER A 97 -2.53 -10.76 12.79
C SER A 97 -2.06 -12.21 13.03
N LYS A 98 -0.94 -12.39 13.74
CA LYS A 98 -0.49 -13.72 14.21
C LYS A 98 -1.56 -14.45 15.03
N ARG A 99 -2.45 -13.71 15.70
CA ARG A 99 -3.57 -14.25 16.49
C ARG A 99 -4.84 -14.51 15.66
N GLY A 100 -4.79 -14.31 14.34
CA GLY A 100 -5.91 -14.56 13.43
C GLY A 100 -6.92 -13.41 13.31
N GLN A 101 -6.75 -12.31 14.05
CA GLN A 101 -7.61 -11.12 13.93
C GLN A 101 -7.43 -10.47 12.55
N LYS A 102 -8.55 -10.09 11.94
CA LYS A 102 -8.63 -9.41 10.64
C LYS A 102 -8.68 -7.89 10.82
N LEU A 103 -8.44 -7.15 9.73
CA LEU A 103 -8.77 -5.73 9.68
C LEU A 103 -10.29 -5.54 9.78
N PRO A 104 -10.77 -4.46 10.43
CA PRO A 104 -12.20 -4.18 10.55
C PRO A 104 -12.84 -3.84 9.20
N ASN A 105 -12.09 -3.18 8.31
CA ASN A 105 -12.53 -2.79 6.98
C ASN A 105 -11.39 -3.02 5.98
N GLU A 106 -11.73 -3.19 4.71
CA GLU A 106 -10.75 -3.07 3.62
C GLU A 106 -10.31 -1.63 3.50
N ILE A 107 -9.03 -1.43 3.18
CA ILE A 107 -8.45 -0.10 3.00
C ILE A 107 -8.05 0.03 1.53
N THR A 108 -8.56 1.05 0.86
CA THR A 108 -8.12 1.42 -0.49
C THR A 108 -7.55 2.83 -0.47
N ILE A 109 -6.38 3.01 -1.05
CA ILE A 109 -5.75 4.31 -1.24
C ILE A 109 -5.67 4.57 -2.74
N GLN A 110 -6.40 5.57 -3.20
CA GLN A 110 -6.31 6.06 -4.56
C GLN A 110 -5.28 7.18 -4.61
N PHE A 111 -4.29 7.05 -5.50
CA PHE A 111 -3.21 8.00 -5.64
C PHE A 111 -2.83 8.23 -7.10
N LYS A 112 -2.36 9.44 -7.39
CA LYS A 112 -1.85 9.87 -8.69
C LYS A 112 -0.37 10.24 -8.59
N VAL A 113 0.41 9.83 -9.59
CA VAL A 113 1.89 10.01 -9.61
C VAL A 113 2.32 11.22 -10.44
#